data_AF-A0A956G1D9-F1
#
_entry.id   AF-A0A956G1D9-F1
#
_cell.length_a   1.000
_cell.length_b   1.000
_cell.length_c   1.000
_cell.angle_alpha   90.00
_cell.angle_beta   90.00
_cell.angle_gamma   90.00
#
_symmetry.space_group_name_H-M   'P 1'
#
loop_
_entity.id
_entity.type
_entity.pdbx_description
1 polymer ?
#
loop_
_entity_poly.entity_id
_entity_poly.type
_entity_poly.pdbx_seq_one_letter_code
_entity_poly.pdbx_strand_id
1 'polypeptide(L)'
;TDPDARAGDSLKLVPLGDAGRDEVLRLLDRALASPRLRDVPEGIRERLAAAAPRDVAELTGALGQLAKTTAERAEAKLTERGAGEAEAMKAILKRQRKRLKEKLADPKAEKQLTLGFNEDEQRQRAADLRRWERRLEALKDELKSEPKRIIDGYRVKAVRSDPVGVVYLWPVSS
;
A
#
# COMPACT_ATOMS: atom_id res chain seq x y z
N THR A 1 33.32 5.69 8.35
CA THR A 1 34.60 6.38 8.58
C THR A 1 34.65 6.84 10.02
N ASP A 2 35.81 6.81 10.67
CA ASP A 2 35.96 7.31 12.04
C ASP A 2 35.44 8.77 12.12
N PRO A 3 34.56 9.11 13.08
CA PRO A 3 34.10 10.48 13.29
C PRO A 3 35.22 11.52 13.36
N ASP A 4 36.34 11.19 13.98
CA ASP A 4 37.45 12.14 14.20
C ASP A 4 38.34 12.28 12.96
N ALA A 5 38.38 11.24 12.11
CA ALA A 5 39.04 11.31 10.81
C ALA A 5 38.28 12.15 9.79
N ARG A 6 37.03 12.54 10.09
CA ARG A 6 36.21 13.46 9.27
C ARG A 6 36.47 14.92 9.67
N ALA A 7 37.74 15.32 9.68
CA ALA A 7 38.14 16.71 9.95
C ALA A 7 38.00 17.56 8.67
N GLY A 8 36.91 18.33 8.59
CA GLY A 8 36.62 19.27 7.50
C GLY A 8 35.34 18.96 6.71
N ASP A 9 34.83 19.96 5.98
CA ASP A 9 33.63 19.89 5.11
C ASP A 9 33.72 18.86 3.97
N SER A 10 34.87 18.21 3.81
CA SER A 10 35.27 17.38 2.67
C SER A 10 34.95 15.88 2.80
N LEU A 11 34.47 15.39 3.95
CA LEU A 11 34.16 13.96 4.17
C LEU A 11 32.75 13.75 4.77
N LYS A 12 31.72 14.19 4.04
CA LYS A 12 30.31 13.97 4.40
C LYS A 12 29.92 12.50 4.25
N LEU A 13 28.98 12.03 5.07
CA LEU A 13 28.40 10.70 4.92
C LEU A 13 27.70 10.56 3.57
N VAL A 14 27.96 9.46 2.87
CA VAL A 14 27.37 9.14 1.57
C VAL A 14 26.45 7.93 1.74
N PRO A 15 25.24 7.94 1.16
CA PRO A 15 24.37 6.78 1.18
C PRO A 15 25.03 5.59 0.50
N LEU A 16 24.86 4.42 1.09
CA LEU A 16 25.29 3.16 0.49
C LEU A 16 24.40 2.86 -0.73
N GLY A 17 25.03 2.49 -1.85
CA GLY A 17 24.30 2.03 -3.04
C GLY A 17 23.59 0.69 -2.83
N ASP A 18 22.60 0.39 -3.68
CA ASP A 18 21.72 -0.78 -3.53
C ASP A 18 22.49 -2.12 -3.45
N ALA A 19 23.56 -2.29 -4.23
CA ALA A 19 24.34 -3.53 -4.25
C ALA A 19 25.05 -3.85 -2.91
N GLY A 20 25.41 -2.83 -2.11
CA GLY A 20 26.07 -3.01 -0.82
C GLY A 20 25.09 -3.19 0.35
N ARG A 21 23.82 -2.80 0.16
CA ARG A 21 22.81 -2.76 1.22
C ARG A 21 22.51 -4.13 1.80
N ASP A 22 22.31 -5.13 0.95
CA ASP A 22 21.95 -6.48 1.39
C ASP A 22 23.07 -7.11 2.24
N GLU A 23 24.32 -6.88 1.87
CA GLU A 23 25.46 -7.37 2.63
C GLU A 23 25.57 -6.67 3.99
N VAL A 24 25.37 -5.36 4.04
CA VAL A 24 25.35 -4.60 5.30
C VAL A 24 24.21 -5.05 6.20
N LEU A 25 23.02 -5.33 5.67
CA LEU A 25 21.90 -5.86 6.44
C LEU A 25 22.20 -7.26 6.99
N ARG A 26 22.80 -8.15 6.19
CA ARG A 26 23.24 -9.47 6.66
C ARG A 26 24.29 -9.37 7.77
N LEU A 27 25.23 -8.44 7.63
CA LEU A 27 26.25 -8.20 8.65
C LEU A 27 25.63 -7.66 9.94
N LEU A 28 24.69 -6.72 9.82
CA LEU A 28 23.94 -6.18 10.94
C LEU A 28 23.15 -7.27 11.68
N ASP A 29 22.40 -8.10 10.96
CA ASP A 29 21.64 -9.20 11.55
C ASP A 29 22.55 -10.17 12.31
N ARG A 30 23.71 -10.51 11.73
CA ARG A 30 24.72 -11.37 12.37
C ARG A 30 25.28 -10.74 13.65
N ALA A 31 25.57 -9.44 13.62
CA ALA A 31 26.07 -8.70 14.77
C ALA A 31 25.02 -8.62 15.89
N LEU A 32 23.75 -8.37 15.54
CA LEU A 32 22.65 -8.30 16.50
C LEU A 32 22.32 -9.67 17.13
N ALA A 33 22.43 -10.75 16.36
CA ALA A 33 22.19 -12.11 16.84
C ALA A 33 23.27 -12.62 17.82
N SER A 34 24.49 -12.06 17.77
CA SER A 34 25.63 -12.54 18.55
C SER A 34 25.92 -11.58 19.72
N PRO A 35 25.67 -11.96 20.98
CA PRO A 35 25.83 -11.06 22.13
C PRO A 35 27.20 -10.41 22.24
N ARG A 36 28.28 -11.16 21.93
CA ARG A 36 29.66 -10.66 21.95
C ARG A 36 29.94 -9.59 20.88
N LEU A 37 29.25 -9.62 19.75
CA LEU A 37 29.43 -8.64 18.67
C LEU A 37 28.68 -7.32 18.94
N ARG A 38 27.85 -7.29 19.99
CA ARG A 38 27.19 -6.07 20.48
C ARG A 38 28.00 -5.35 21.55
N ASP A 39 29.03 -6.01 22.08
CA ASP A 39 29.88 -5.42 23.10
C ASP A 39 30.90 -4.49 22.43
N VAL A 40 30.80 -3.21 22.74
CA VAL A 40 31.61 -2.15 22.16
C VAL A 40 32.29 -1.42 23.32
N PRO A 41 33.63 -1.23 23.28
CA PRO A 41 34.36 -0.50 24.31
C PRO A 41 33.74 0.88 24.58
N GLU A 42 33.68 1.27 25.85
CA GLU A 42 32.92 2.44 26.28
C GLU A 42 33.38 3.74 25.61
N GLY A 43 34.70 3.94 25.45
CA GLY A 43 35.22 5.12 24.75
C GLY A 43 34.78 5.23 23.29
N ILE A 44 34.57 4.09 22.60
CA ILE A 44 34.03 4.09 21.23
C ILE A 44 32.53 4.41 21.26
N ARG A 45 31.79 3.87 22.24
CA ARG A 45 30.36 4.14 22.43
C ARG A 45 30.10 5.63 22.65
N GLU A 46 30.81 6.25 23.59
CA GLU A 46 30.67 7.67 23.92
C GLU A 46 30.98 8.55 22.69
N ARG A 47 32.05 8.23 21.97
CA ARG A 47 32.43 8.95 20.75
C ARG A 47 31.37 8.87 19.66
N LEU A 48 30.83 7.68 19.39
CA LEU A 48 29.77 7.50 18.38
C LEU A 48 28.48 8.19 18.83
N ALA A 49 28.14 8.14 20.11
CA ALA A 49 26.98 8.83 20.66
C ALA A 49 27.09 10.36 20.49
N ALA A 50 28.29 10.93 20.71
CA ALA A 50 28.54 12.35 20.49
C ALA A 50 28.43 12.76 19.00
N ALA A 51 28.80 11.87 18.07
CA ALA A 51 28.71 12.12 16.63
C ALA A 51 27.29 11.93 16.05
N ALA A 52 26.44 11.13 16.71
CA ALA A 52 25.13 10.73 16.19
C ALA A 52 24.21 11.87 15.74
N PRO A 53 24.05 13.00 16.47
CA PRO A 53 23.19 14.09 16.02
C PRO A 53 23.64 14.69 14.68
N ARG A 54 24.96 14.86 14.50
CA ARG A 54 25.55 15.36 13.25
C ARG A 54 25.36 14.35 12.12
N ASP A 55 25.61 13.07 12.39
CA ASP A 55 25.47 12.01 11.39
C ASP A 55 24.02 11.89 10.89
N VAL A 56 23.05 11.97 11.80
CA VAL A 56 21.62 11.98 11.44
C VAL A 56 21.28 13.22 10.61
N ALA A 57 21.77 14.40 10.98
CA ALA A 57 21.55 15.62 10.21
C ALA A 57 22.12 15.52 8.79
N GLU A 58 23.33 14.97 8.63
CA GLU A 58 23.96 14.74 7.33
C GLU A 58 23.18 13.73 6.47
N LEU A 59 22.65 12.66 7.07
CA LEU A 59 21.93 11.59 6.35
C LEU A 59 20.46 11.91 6.06
N THR A 60 19.85 12.87 6.75
CA THR A 60 18.43 13.18 6.64
C THR A 60 18.01 13.51 5.19
N GLY A 61 18.84 14.27 4.46
CA GLY A 61 18.56 14.59 3.05
C GLY A 61 18.54 13.36 2.14
N ALA A 62 19.50 12.45 2.32
CA ALA A 62 19.57 11.21 1.55
C ALA A 62 18.42 10.26 1.89
N LEU A 63 18.05 10.16 3.18
CA LEU A 63 16.88 9.41 3.62
C LEU A 63 15.58 9.96 3.03
N GLY A 64 15.43 11.29 2.95
CA GLY A 64 14.29 11.93 2.32
C GLY A 64 14.16 11.57 0.83
N GLN A 65 15.25 11.54 0.09
CA GLN A 65 15.23 11.10 -1.31
C GLN A 65 14.87 9.61 -1.45
N LEU A 66 15.47 8.75 -0.62
CA LEU A 66 15.15 7.32 -0.63
C LEU A 66 13.67 7.08 -0.30
N ALA A 67 13.13 7.80 0.69
CA ALA A 67 11.73 7.73 1.07
C ALA A 67 10.83 8.18 -0.09
N LYS A 68 11.18 9.27 -0.77
CA LYS A 68 10.45 9.76 -1.95
C LYS A 68 10.41 8.72 -3.07
N THR A 69 11.56 8.19 -3.49
CA THR A 69 11.61 7.16 -4.54
C THR A 69 10.84 5.89 -4.15
N THR A 70 10.91 5.50 -2.89
CA THR A 70 10.16 4.33 -2.38
C THR A 70 8.66 4.60 -2.39
N ALA A 71 8.23 5.81 -2.00
CA ALA A 71 6.84 6.23 -2.03
C ALA A 71 6.30 6.27 -3.46
N GLU A 72 7.02 6.86 -4.42
CA GLU A 72 6.64 6.89 -5.83
C GLU A 72 6.43 5.47 -6.41
N ARG A 73 7.34 4.54 -6.08
CA ARG A 73 7.20 3.13 -6.49
C ARG A 73 5.98 2.46 -5.84
N ALA A 74 5.70 2.76 -4.58
CA ALA A 74 4.54 2.22 -3.89
C ALA A 74 3.23 2.79 -4.47
N GLU A 75 3.18 4.10 -4.73
CA GLU A 75 2.06 4.79 -5.37
C GLU A 75 1.76 4.22 -6.76
N ALA A 76 2.78 3.96 -7.57
CA ALA A 76 2.60 3.32 -8.87
C ALA A 76 1.93 1.94 -8.75
N LYS A 77 2.40 1.10 -7.82
CA LYS A 77 1.83 -0.23 -7.56
C LYS A 77 0.39 -0.16 -7.02
N LEU A 78 0.10 0.78 -6.12
CA LEU A 78 -1.24 0.99 -5.59
C LEU A 78 -2.20 1.48 -6.69
N THR A 79 -1.73 2.36 -7.56
CA THR A 79 -2.51 2.87 -8.71
C THR A 79 -2.84 1.74 -9.68
N GLU A 80 -1.85 0.92 -10.03
CA GLU A 80 -2.04 -0.25 -10.90
C GLU A 80 -3.06 -1.23 -10.31
N ARG A 81 -2.93 -1.55 -9.02
CA ARG A 81 -3.90 -2.41 -8.32
C ARG A 81 -5.30 -1.81 -8.29
N GLY A 82 -5.41 -0.53 -7.94
CA GLY A 82 -6.69 0.18 -7.90
C GLY A 82 -7.39 0.21 -9.25
N ALA A 83 -6.64 0.41 -10.34
CA ALA A 83 -7.18 0.34 -11.69
C ALA A 83 -7.68 -1.08 -12.05
N GLY A 84 -6.89 -2.11 -11.74
CA GLY A 84 -7.26 -3.51 -11.97
C GLY A 84 -8.54 -3.92 -11.21
N GLU A 85 -8.62 -3.58 -9.93
CA GLU A 85 -9.79 -3.89 -9.10
C GLU A 85 -11.03 -3.08 -9.51
N ALA A 86 -10.86 -1.82 -9.90
CA ALA A 86 -11.95 -1.00 -10.40
C ALA A 86 -12.54 -1.55 -11.70
N GLU A 87 -11.71 -2.06 -12.63
CA GLU A 87 -12.19 -2.71 -13.84
C GLU A 87 -12.87 -4.05 -13.55
N ALA A 88 -12.34 -4.85 -12.61
CA ALA A 88 -13.01 -6.06 -12.14
C ALA A 88 -14.39 -5.75 -11.53
N MET A 89 -14.50 -4.69 -10.72
CA MET A 89 -15.77 -4.21 -10.16
C MET A 89 -16.75 -3.80 -11.26
N LYS A 90 -16.31 -3.01 -12.25
CA LYS A 90 -17.14 -2.65 -13.41
C LYS A 90 -17.65 -3.89 -14.15
N ALA A 91 -16.81 -4.90 -14.34
CA ALA A 91 -17.18 -6.13 -15.02
C ALA A 91 -18.27 -6.91 -14.24
N ILE A 92 -18.13 -6.99 -12.92
CA ILE A 92 -19.13 -7.62 -12.03
C ILE A 92 -20.47 -6.89 -12.14
N LEU A 93 -20.47 -5.55 -11.99
CA LEU A 93 -21.69 -4.73 -12.04
C LEU A 93 -22.36 -4.79 -13.43
N LYS A 94 -21.58 -4.76 -14.52
CA LYS A 94 -22.10 -4.95 -15.88
C LYS A 94 -22.76 -6.31 -16.06
N ARG A 95 -22.16 -7.38 -15.52
CA ARG A 95 -22.71 -8.74 -15.57
C ARG A 95 -24.02 -8.84 -14.77
N GLN A 96 -24.07 -8.27 -13.57
CA GLN A 96 -25.30 -8.19 -12.78
C GLN A 96 -26.41 -7.45 -13.52
N ARG A 97 -26.08 -6.27 -14.10
CA ARG A 97 -27.02 -5.47 -14.89
C ARG A 97 -27.55 -6.24 -16.09
N LYS A 98 -26.69 -6.93 -16.84
CA LYS A 98 -27.08 -7.77 -17.99
C LYS A 98 -28.04 -8.88 -17.56
N ARG A 99 -27.67 -9.66 -16.53
CA ARG A 99 -28.51 -10.74 -15.99
C ARG A 99 -29.88 -10.23 -15.52
N LEU A 100 -29.94 -9.05 -14.91
CA LEU A 100 -31.19 -8.48 -14.43
C LEU A 100 -32.09 -8.01 -15.58
N LYS A 101 -31.51 -7.41 -16.63
CA LYS A 101 -32.23 -7.05 -17.86
C LYS A 101 -32.77 -8.28 -18.58
N GLU A 102 -31.97 -9.34 -18.70
CA GLU A 102 -32.41 -10.60 -19.31
C GLU A 102 -33.58 -11.22 -18.54
N LYS A 103 -33.54 -11.18 -17.20
CA LYS A 103 -34.66 -11.64 -16.37
C LYS A 103 -35.94 -10.82 -16.55
N LEU A 104 -35.83 -9.51 -16.71
CA LEU A 104 -36.97 -8.62 -16.95
C LEU A 104 -37.55 -8.78 -18.35
N ALA A 105 -36.72 -9.14 -19.33
CA ALA A 105 -37.12 -9.30 -20.72
C ALA A 105 -37.61 -10.72 -21.06
N ASP A 106 -37.47 -11.70 -20.16
CA ASP A 106 -37.84 -13.09 -20.42
C ASP A 106 -39.38 -13.28 -20.45
N PRO A 107 -39.98 -13.52 -21.64
CA PRO A 107 -41.43 -13.70 -21.76
C PRO A 107 -41.91 -15.03 -21.14
N LYS A 108 -41.01 -16.01 -20.93
CA LYS A 108 -41.34 -17.25 -20.21
C LYS A 108 -41.47 -17.01 -18.72
N ALA A 109 -40.76 -16.03 -18.16
CA ALA A 109 -41.01 -15.56 -16.79
C ALA A 109 -42.39 -14.90 -16.65
N GLU A 110 -42.98 -14.34 -17.71
CA GLU A 110 -44.38 -13.91 -17.68
C GLU A 110 -45.35 -15.09 -17.82
N LYS A 111 -45.16 -15.96 -18.82
CA LYS A 111 -46.11 -17.02 -19.21
C LYS A 111 -46.10 -18.26 -18.30
N GLN A 112 -44.96 -18.69 -17.78
CA GLN A 112 -44.87 -19.86 -16.89
C GLN A 112 -45.35 -19.54 -15.46
N LEU A 113 -45.32 -18.26 -15.10
CA LEU A 113 -45.74 -17.73 -13.82
C LEU A 113 -47.14 -17.06 -13.93
N THR A 114 -47.97 -17.34 -14.93
CA THR A 114 -49.36 -16.78 -14.99
C THR A 114 -50.46 -17.84 -14.96
N LEU A 115 -50.11 -19.13 -15.11
CA LEU A 115 -51.07 -20.23 -15.01
C LEU A 115 -51.27 -20.60 -13.54
N GLY A 116 -52.33 -20.06 -12.92
CA GLY A 116 -52.86 -20.55 -11.63
C GLY A 116 -52.48 -19.75 -10.36
N PHE A 117 -52.05 -18.50 -10.47
CA PHE A 117 -51.66 -17.71 -9.29
C PHE A 117 -52.83 -17.13 -8.49
N ASN A 118 -52.74 -17.22 -7.17
CA ASN A 118 -53.64 -16.52 -6.24
C ASN A 118 -53.27 -15.01 -6.14
N GLU A 119 -54.11 -14.21 -5.47
CA GLU A 119 -53.87 -12.76 -5.35
C GLU A 119 -52.54 -12.41 -4.66
N ASP A 120 -52.11 -13.20 -3.68
CA ASP A 120 -50.89 -12.94 -2.92
C ASP A 120 -49.63 -13.18 -3.78
N GLU A 121 -49.64 -14.19 -4.64
CA GLU A 121 -48.58 -14.45 -5.62
C GLU A 121 -48.47 -13.34 -6.66
N GLN A 122 -49.60 -12.75 -7.08
CA GLN A 122 -49.60 -11.57 -7.96
C GLN A 122 -48.99 -10.33 -7.28
N ARG A 123 -49.33 -10.09 -6.01
CA ARG A 123 -48.76 -8.99 -5.21
C ARG A 123 -47.25 -9.17 -5.00
N GLN A 124 -46.83 -10.39 -4.68
CA GLN A 124 -45.42 -10.73 -4.49
C GLN A 124 -44.61 -10.49 -5.77
N ARG A 125 -45.12 -10.92 -6.93
CA ARG A 125 -44.51 -10.66 -8.22
C ARG A 125 -44.38 -9.17 -8.53
N ALA A 126 -45.45 -8.39 -8.32
CA ALA A 126 -45.41 -6.96 -8.54
C ALA A 126 -44.37 -6.28 -7.63
N ALA A 127 -44.19 -6.79 -6.40
CA ALA A 127 -43.14 -6.33 -5.50
C ALA A 127 -41.73 -6.68 -6.01
N ASP A 128 -41.53 -7.89 -6.55
CA ASP A 128 -40.26 -8.32 -7.13
C ASP A 128 -39.86 -7.50 -8.36
N LEU A 129 -40.79 -7.22 -9.27
CA LEU A 129 -40.56 -6.35 -10.43
C LEU A 129 -40.11 -4.96 -9.99
N ARG A 130 -40.85 -4.32 -9.08
CA ARG A 130 -40.50 -3.01 -8.51
C ARG A 130 -39.12 -3.04 -7.83
N ARG A 131 -38.77 -4.14 -7.15
CA ARG A 131 -37.47 -4.31 -6.53
C ARG A 131 -36.35 -4.41 -7.58
N TRP A 132 -36.57 -5.12 -8.67
CA TRP A 132 -35.60 -5.26 -9.75
C TRP A 132 -35.39 -3.96 -10.52
N GLU A 133 -36.44 -3.19 -10.78
CA GLU A 133 -36.36 -1.85 -11.37
C GLU A 133 -35.50 -0.93 -10.50
N ARG A 134 -35.78 -0.85 -9.19
CA ARG A 134 -34.96 -0.07 -8.25
C ARG A 134 -33.50 -0.53 -8.23
N ARG A 135 -33.25 -1.84 -8.28
CA ARG A 135 -31.88 -2.37 -8.35
C ARG A 135 -31.18 -1.97 -9.66
N LEU A 136 -31.90 -1.96 -10.78
CA LEU A 136 -31.35 -1.57 -12.08
C LEU A 136 -30.95 -0.09 -12.09
N GLU A 137 -31.77 0.77 -11.48
CA GLU A 137 -31.42 2.19 -11.29
C GLU A 137 -30.19 2.35 -10.39
N ALA A 138 -30.16 1.71 -9.22
CA ALA A 138 -28.99 1.73 -8.33
C ALA A 138 -27.70 1.26 -9.03
N LEU A 139 -27.79 0.23 -9.88
CA LEU A 139 -26.65 -0.25 -10.67
C LEU A 139 -26.09 0.79 -11.64
N LYS A 140 -26.88 1.77 -12.12
CA LYS A 140 -26.38 2.85 -12.99
C LYS A 140 -25.43 3.77 -12.23
N ASP A 141 -25.77 4.08 -10.99
CA ASP A 141 -24.95 4.92 -10.13
C ASP A 141 -23.72 4.15 -9.62
N GLU A 142 -23.90 2.91 -9.17
CA GLU A 142 -22.81 2.04 -8.71
C GLU A 142 -21.75 1.80 -9.79
N LEU A 143 -22.14 1.71 -11.07
CA LEU A 143 -21.20 1.59 -12.19
C LEU A 143 -20.21 2.76 -12.29
N LYS A 144 -20.52 3.91 -11.68
CA LYS A 144 -19.65 5.08 -11.60
C LYS A 144 -19.01 5.20 -10.21
N SER A 145 -19.81 5.09 -9.15
CA SER A 145 -19.36 5.36 -7.78
C SER A 145 -18.46 4.27 -7.22
N GLU A 146 -18.75 2.99 -7.45
CA GLU A 146 -17.99 1.89 -6.84
C GLU A 146 -16.57 1.76 -7.42
N PRO A 147 -16.36 1.79 -8.76
CA PRO A 147 -15.00 1.78 -9.30
C PRO A 147 -14.19 3.01 -8.85
N LYS A 148 -14.84 4.18 -8.77
CA LYS A 148 -14.21 5.41 -8.29
C LYS A 148 -13.78 5.26 -6.83
N ARG A 149 -14.66 4.73 -5.97
CA ARG A 149 -14.38 4.48 -4.55
C ARG A 149 -13.17 3.56 -4.36
N ILE A 150 -13.03 2.53 -5.20
CA ILE A 150 -11.86 1.64 -5.18
C ILE A 150 -10.59 2.43 -5.48
N ILE A 151 -10.57 3.18 -6.60
CA ILE A 151 -9.41 4.00 -6.99
C ILE A 151 -9.04 5.00 -5.89
N ASP A 152 -10.04 5.69 -5.34
CA ASP A 152 -9.83 6.67 -4.26
C ASP A 152 -9.30 6.01 -2.98
N GLY A 153 -9.64 4.74 -2.72
CA GLY A 153 -9.12 3.94 -1.61
C GLY A 153 -7.64 3.60 -1.71
N TYR A 154 -7.09 3.52 -2.93
CA TYR A 154 -5.66 3.26 -3.18
C TYR A 154 -4.81 4.53 -3.21
N ARG A 155 -5.42 5.72 -3.12
CA ARG A 155 -4.70 6.99 -3.16
C ARG A 155 -3.92 7.22 -1.87
N VAL A 156 -2.60 7.39 -2.00
CA VAL A 156 -1.75 7.81 -0.88
C VAL A 156 -2.12 9.24 -0.48
N LYS A 157 -2.41 9.42 0.82
CA LYS A 157 -2.83 10.72 1.39
C LYS A 157 -1.69 11.49 2.02
N ALA A 158 -0.69 10.79 2.53
CA ALA A 158 0.47 11.38 3.19
C ALA A 158 1.64 10.41 3.14
N VAL A 159 2.83 10.97 3.00
CA VAL A 159 4.11 10.26 3.13
C VAL A 159 4.92 11.04 4.16
N ARG A 160 5.42 10.34 5.18
CA ARG A 160 6.25 10.92 6.23
C ARG A 160 7.39 9.98 6.55
N SER A 161 8.60 10.54 6.67
CA SER A 161 9.79 9.81 7.11
C SER A 161 10.45 10.59 8.24
N ASP A 162 10.59 9.94 9.40
CA ASP A 162 11.31 10.48 10.55
C ASP A 162 12.42 9.50 10.94
N PRO A 163 13.65 9.98 11.22
CA PRO A 163 14.70 9.13 11.74
C PRO A 163 14.38 8.72 13.19
N VAL A 164 14.36 7.42 13.46
CA VAL A 164 14.11 6.86 14.80
C VAL A 164 15.39 6.51 15.57
N GLY A 165 16.51 6.36 14.85
CA GLY A 165 17.79 6.01 15.43
C GLY A 165 18.85 5.77 14.36
N VAL A 166 20.10 5.63 14.81
CA VAL A 166 21.25 5.28 13.97
C VAL A 166 21.92 4.04 14.56
N VAL A 167 22.41 3.16 13.68
CA VAL A 167 23.17 1.98 14.06
C VAL A 167 24.54 2.05 13.41
N TYR A 168 25.58 1.85 14.19
CA TYR A 168 26.96 1.81 13.73
C TYR A 168 27.44 0.36 13.66
N LEU A 169 27.99 -0.03 12.52
CA LEU A 169 28.76 -1.27 12.40
C LEU A 169 30.24 -0.91 12.56
N TRP A 170 30.84 -1.38 13.64
CA TRP A 170 32.25 -1.13 13.96
C TRP A 170 33.05 -2.44 13.95
N PRO A 171 34.24 -2.49 13.32
CA PRO A 171 35.03 -3.71 13.26
C PRO A 171 35.62 -4.05 14.64
N VAL A 172 35.68 -5.35 14.95
CA VAL A 172 36.27 -5.87 16.19
C VAL A 172 37.81 -5.88 16.19
N SER A 173 38.42 -5.63 15.04
CA SER A 173 39.87 -5.52 14.84
C SER A 173 40.16 -4.30 13.98
N SER A 174 40.88 -3.32 14.54
CA SER A 174 41.55 -2.24 13.81
C SER A 174 43.05 -2.43 13.90
#